data_AF-A0A954KD99-F1
#
_entry.id   AF-A0A954KD99-F1
#
_cell.length_a   1.000
_cell.length_b   1.000
_cell.length_c   1.000
_cell.angle_alpha   90.00
_cell.angle_beta   90.00
_cell.angle_gamma   90.00
#
_symmetry.space_group_name_H-M   'P 1'
#
loop_
_entity.id
_entity.type
_entity.pdbx_description
1 polymer ?
#
loop_
_entity_poly.entity_id
_entity_poly.type
_entity_poly.pdbx_seq_one_letter_code
_entity_poly.pdbx_strand_id
1 'polypeptide(L)'
;MLNINGDHLTDSDLAYVAFRLAFFETLERISLADQMGLVGEGALGYLSEVPFLRNVAPQIQLDLLVDCWSKVCSQESHPATLVDESVVYAVCESSARIVDADTEFATHFLASGPRVQPAGLVRSLPDHLRFLHLSLPNEGHFLLISQFQDVAPDEGERLKSNFGMTPSECEPMFDVLGRWHVSPAFRHNAEGLLLAAEVTQAAQVLGLDRTTSSQTT
;
A
#
# COMPACT_ATOMS: atom_id res chain seq x y z
N MET A 1 -4.41 11.49 10.62
CA MET A 1 -3.04 11.93 10.30
C MET A 1 -2.13 10.81 10.73
N LEU A 2 -1.30 10.31 9.83
CA LEU A 2 -0.35 9.24 10.16
C LEU A 2 0.92 9.86 10.74
N ASN A 3 1.31 9.47 11.94
CA ASN A 3 2.47 9.98 12.67
C ASN A 3 3.66 9.02 12.49
N ILE A 4 4.66 9.44 11.73
CA ILE A 4 5.91 8.72 11.51
C ILE A 4 6.98 9.45 12.33
N ASN A 5 7.39 8.85 13.45
CA ASN A 5 8.47 9.34 14.32
C ASN A 5 8.41 10.84 14.69
N GLY A 6 7.19 11.36 14.91
CA GLY A 6 6.96 12.74 15.36
C GLY A 6 6.51 13.71 14.27
N ASP A 7 6.62 13.33 12.99
CA ASP A 7 6.08 14.10 11.87
C ASP A 7 4.83 13.44 11.29
N HIS A 8 4.03 14.24 10.59
CA HIS A 8 2.73 13.79 10.09
C HIS A 8 2.69 13.73 8.56
N LEU A 9 2.36 12.54 8.04
CA LEU A 9 1.78 12.44 6.71
C LEU A 9 0.29 12.78 6.81
N THR A 10 -0.10 13.82 6.07
CA THR A 10 -1.45 14.35 6.05
C THR A 10 -2.08 14.18 4.69
N ASP A 11 -3.39 14.44 4.65
CA ASP A 11 -4.20 14.34 3.45
C ASP A 11 -3.87 15.45 2.43
N SER A 12 -2.82 15.24 1.65
CA SER A 12 -2.37 16.13 0.58
C SER A 12 -2.68 15.57 -0.81
N ASP A 13 -2.69 16.42 -1.83
CA ASP A 13 -2.85 15.97 -3.23
C ASP A 13 -1.76 14.98 -3.65
N LEU A 14 -0.53 15.17 -3.17
CA LEU A 14 0.58 14.29 -3.49
C LEU A 14 0.41 12.90 -2.86
N ALA A 15 -0.05 12.84 -1.60
CA ALA A 15 -0.41 11.59 -0.95
C ALA A 15 -1.56 10.90 -1.69
N TYR A 16 -2.61 11.65 -2.05
CA TYR A 16 -3.72 11.11 -2.85
C TYR A 16 -3.25 10.51 -4.17
N VAL A 17 -2.41 11.22 -4.93
CA VAL A 17 -1.84 10.73 -6.20
C VAL A 17 -1.06 9.44 -5.98
N ALA A 18 -0.17 9.41 -4.98
CA ALA A 18 0.66 8.24 -4.69
C ALA A 18 -0.18 6.99 -4.39
N PHE A 19 -1.12 7.13 -3.44
CA PHE A 19 -2.00 6.03 -3.03
C PHE A 19 -2.92 5.57 -4.17
N ARG A 20 -3.50 6.51 -4.93
CA ARG A 20 -4.46 6.18 -6.00
C ARG A 20 -3.79 5.44 -7.15
N LEU A 21 -2.63 5.91 -7.60
CA LEU A 21 -1.90 5.24 -8.68
C LEU A 21 -1.42 3.85 -8.29
N ALA A 22 -0.85 3.71 -7.07
CA ALA A 22 -0.42 2.40 -6.58
C ALA A 22 -1.58 1.41 -6.41
N PHE A 23 -2.75 1.90 -5.99
CA PHE A 23 -3.97 1.09 -5.90
C PHE A 23 -4.38 0.54 -7.28
N PHE A 24 -4.54 1.41 -8.28
CA PHE A 24 -4.99 0.96 -9.60
C PHE A 24 -3.96 0.08 -10.31
N GLU A 25 -2.66 0.37 -10.18
CA GLU A 25 -1.62 -0.47 -10.78
C GLU A 25 -1.68 -1.89 -10.18
N THR A 26 -1.89 -1.99 -8.87
CA THR A 26 -2.01 -3.28 -8.18
C THR A 26 -3.31 -4.00 -8.56
N LEU A 27 -4.44 -3.29 -8.66
CA LEU A 27 -5.72 -3.86 -9.06
C LEU A 27 -5.70 -4.39 -10.51
N GLU A 28 -5.06 -3.67 -11.43
CA GLU A 28 -4.88 -4.12 -12.81
C GLU A 28 -4.03 -5.40 -12.87
N ARG A 29 -2.95 -5.48 -12.10
CA ARG A 29 -2.13 -6.70 -12.02
C ARG A 29 -2.90 -7.90 -11.51
N ILE A 30 -3.78 -7.71 -10.50
CA ILE A 30 -4.69 -8.77 -10.03
C ILE A 30 -5.59 -9.22 -11.18
N SER A 31 -6.23 -8.27 -11.85
CA SER A 31 -7.17 -8.55 -12.95
C SER A 31 -6.49 -9.27 -14.12
N LEU A 32 -5.27 -8.86 -14.47
CA LEU A 32 -4.47 -9.50 -15.52
C LEU A 32 -4.06 -10.93 -15.13
N ALA A 33 -3.61 -11.15 -13.90
CA ALA A 33 -3.25 -12.48 -13.43
C ALA A 33 -4.45 -13.44 -13.43
N ASP A 34 -5.64 -12.98 -13.05
CA ASP A 34 -6.88 -13.76 -13.13
C ASP A 34 -7.22 -14.13 -14.57
N GLN A 35 -7.16 -13.16 -15.50
CA GLN A 35 -7.38 -13.40 -16.93
C GLN A 35 -6.40 -14.40 -17.54
N MET A 36 -5.14 -14.41 -17.06
CA MET A 36 -4.11 -15.35 -17.51
C MET A 36 -4.15 -16.71 -16.79
N GLY A 37 -5.02 -16.89 -15.80
CA GLY A 37 -5.07 -18.11 -14.97
C GLY A 37 -3.85 -18.30 -14.08
N LEU A 38 -3.09 -17.22 -13.78
CA LEU A 38 -1.89 -17.21 -12.94
C LEU A 38 -2.19 -16.83 -11.48
N VAL A 39 -3.37 -17.24 -10.99
CA VAL A 39 -3.88 -16.89 -9.67
C VAL A 39 -2.89 -17.32 -8.59
N GLY A 40 -2.37 -16.34 -7.83
CA GLY A 40 -1.48 -16.57 -6.69
C GLY A 40 0.02 -16.44 -6.96
N GLU A 41 0.50 -16.54 -8.20
CA GLU A 41 1.95 -16.53 -8.51
C GLU A 41 2.42 -15.36 -9.39
N GLY A 42 1.51 -14.63 -10.06
CA GLY A 42 1.89 -13.69 -11.13
C GLY A 42 1.72 -12.19 -10.86
N ALA A 43 0.95 -11.78 -9.86
CA ALA A 43 0.65 -10.36 -9.64
C ALA A 43 1.55 -9.78 -8.54
N LEU A 44 2.64 -9.12 -8.92
CA LEU A 44 3.44 -8.33 -7.96
C LEU A 44 2.78 -6.95 -7.78
N GLY A 45 2.15 -6.70 -6.64
CA GLY A 45 1.60 -5.37 -6.32
C GLY A 45 2.68 -4.37 -5.90
N TYR A 46 2.25 -3.16 -5.52
CA TYR A 46 3.15 -2.07 -5.14
C TYR A 46 4.12 -2.41 -3.99
N LEU A 47 3.79 -3.35 -3.07
CA LEU A 47 4.71 -3.78 -2.01
C LEU A 47 5.92 -4.58 -2.52
N SER A 48 6.04 -4.83 -3.82
CA SER A 48 7.29 -5.35 -4.40
C SER A 48 8.49 -4.43 -4.14
N GLU A 49 8.25 -3.14 -3.89
CA GLU A 49 9.30 -2.17 -3.51
C GLU A 49 9.88 -2.47 -2.11
N VAL A 50 9.18 -3.24 -1.26
CA VAL A 50 9.63 -3.62 0.09
C VAL A 50 10.05 -5.10 0.09
N PRO A 51 11.35 -5.43 0.17
CA PRO A 51 11.84 -6.80 -0.01
C PRO A 51 11.19 -7.84 0.91
N PHE A 52 10.91 -7.47 2.16
CA PHE A 52 10.27 -8.36 3.13
C PHE A 52 8.79 -8.64 2.79
N LEU A 53 8.09 -7.69 2.19
CA LEU A 53 6.65 -7.76 1.90
C LEU A 53 6.32 -8.10 0.44
N ARG A 54 7.32 -8.31 -0.41
CA ARG A 54 7.14 -8.60 -1.85
C ARG A 54 6.20 -9.77 -2.17
N ASN A 55 6.08 -10.73 -1.25
CA ASN A 55 5.26 -11.93 -1.41
C ASN A 55 3.89 -11.82 -0.70
N VAL A 56 3.55 -10.67 -0.12
CA VAL A 56 2.20 -10.43 0.41
C VAL A 56 1.21 -10.51 -0.75
N ALA A 57 0.13 -11.27 -0.57
CA ALA A 57 -0.88 -11.44 -1.61
C ALA A 57 -1.46 -10.08 -2.04
N PRO A 58 -1.59 -9.80 -3.35
CA PRO A 58 -1.98 -8.47 -3.86
C PRO A 58 -3.28 -7.90 -3.29
N GLN A 59 -4.27 -8.76 -3.03
CA GLN A 59 -5.51 -8.35 -2.38
C GLN A 59 -5.29 -7.81 -0.97
N ILE A 60 -4.34 -8.38 -0.24
CA ILE A 60 -3.93 -7.91 1.09
C ILE A 60 -3.14 -6.62 0.95
N GLN A 61 -2.32 -6.46 -0.08
CA GLN A 61 -1.66 -5.18 -0.35
C GLN A 61 -2.68 -4.05 -0.53
N LEU A 62 -3.75 -4.28 -1.31
CA LEU A 62 -4.82 -3.29 -1.47
C LEU A 62 -5.53 -2.98 -0.15
N ASP A 63 -5.75 -3.99 0.70
CA ASP A 63 -6.36 -3.81 2.03
C ASP A 63 -5.48 -2.95 2.96
N LEU A 64 -4.16 -3.24 2.99
CA LEU A 64 -3.19 -2.45 3.74
C LEU A 64 -3.09 -1.01 3.21
N LEU A 65 -3.17 -0.83 1.90
CA LEU A 65 -3.16 0.49 1.28
C LEU A 65 -4.35 1.33 1.75
N VAL A 66 -5.57 0.80 1.69
CA VAL A 66 -6.76 1.56 2.10
C VAL A 66 -6.79 1.78 3.61
N ASP A 67 -6.32 0.83 4.42
CA ASP A 67 -6.17 1.01 5.87
C ASP A 67 -5.17 2.13 6.21
N CYS A 68 -4.03 2.16 5.54
CA CYS A 68 -3.06 3.24 5.71
C CYS A 68 -3.63 4.58 5.23
N TRP A 69 -4.38 4.59 4.12
CA TRP A 69 -5.04 5.79 3.60
C TRP A 69 -6.05 6.37 4.61
N SER A 70 -6.87 5.54 5.24
CA SER A 70 -7.85 6.02 6.22
C SER A 70 -7.18 6.68 7.42
N LYS A 71 -6.00 6.19 7.85
CA LYS A 71 -5.17 6.83 8.88
C LYS A 71 -4.60 8.17 8.41
N VAL A 72 -4.17 8.29 7.15
CA VAL A 72 -3.70 9.55 6.57
C VAL A 72 -4.81 10.60 6.59
N CYS A 73 -6.04 10.23 6.18
CA CYS A 73 -7.21 11.11 6.13
C CYS A 73 -7.84 11.43 7.49
N SER A 74 -7.59 10.63 8.52
CA SER A 74 -8.13 10.87 9.86
C SER A 74 -7.75 12.26 10.42
N GLN A 75 -8.62 12.86 11.24
CA GLN A 75 -8.24 14.04 12.05
C GLN A 75 -7.41 13.65 13.27
N GLU A 76 -7.57 12.42 13.75
CA GLU A 76 -6.80 11.87 14.87
C GLU A 76 -5.40 11.46 14.42
N SER A 77 -4.43 11.62 15.32
CA SER A 77 -3.05 11.19 15.12
C SER A 77 -2.93 9.69 15.39
N HIS A 78 -2.53 8.94 14.36
CA HIS A 78 -2.29 7.50 14.45
C HIS A 78 -0.78 7.23 14.41
N PRO A 79 -0.18 6.58 15.43
CA PRO A 79 1.22 6.20 15.35
C PRO A 79 1.41 5.18 14.22
N ALA A 80 2.41 5.43 13.36
CA ALA A 80 2.73 4.54 12.26
C ALA A 80 3.39 3.26 12.77
N THR A 81 3.01 2.15 12.17
CA THR A 81 3.73 0.88 12.27
C THR A 81 4.74 0.75 11.13
N LEU A 82 5.65 -0.22 11.22
CA LEU A 82 6.53 -0.55 10.09
C LEU A 82 5.76 -0.95 8.83
N VAL A 83 4.54 -1.46 8.97
CA VAL A 83 3.64 -1.76 7.84
C VAL A 83 3.16 -0.46 7.21
N ASP A 84 2.74 0.53 8.00
CA ASP A 84 2.32 1.83 7.47
C ASP A 84 3.47 2.56 6.78
N GLU A 85 4.67 2.54 7.36
CA GLU A 85 5.88 3.08 6.73
C GLU A 85 6.22 2.37 5.41
N SER A 86 6.11 1.03 5.39
CA SER A 86 6.27 0.23 4.17
C SER A 86 5.27 0.63 3.08
N VAL A 87 4.01 0.85 3.46
CA VAL A 87 2.97 1.28 2.53
C VAL A 87 3.31 2.64 1.96
N VAL A 88 3.61 3.63 2.82
CA VAL A 88 3.94 5.00 2.39
C VAL A 88 5.15 5.02 1.46
N TYR A 89 6.22 4.32 1.82
CA TYR A 89 7.40 4.17 0.95
C TYR A 89 7.02 3.58 -0.42
N ALA A 90 6.35 2.44 -0.40
CA ALA A 90 6.06 1.67 -1.61
C ALA A 90 5.08 2.39 -2.55
N VAL A 91 4.04 3.06 -2.02
CA VAL A 91 3.13 3.83 -2.88
C VAL A 91 3.84 5.02 -3.53
N CYS A 92 4.78 5.66 -2.82
CA CYS A 92 5.55 6.79 -3.36
C CYS A 92 6.52 6.33 -4.46
N GLU A 93 7.31 5.28 -4.22
CA GLU A 93 8.23 4.74 -5.23
C GLU A 93 7.50 4.17 -6.44
N SER A 94 6.45 3.37 -6.20
CA SER A 94 5.66 2.75 -7.25
C SER A 94 4.96 3.81 -8.11
N SER A 95 4.36 4.83 -7.51
CA SER A 95 3.70 5.91 -8.26
C SER A 95 4.68 6.78 -9.04
N ALA A 96 5.85 7.09 -8.48
CA ALA A 96 6.90 7.81 -9.22
C ALA A 96 7.34 7.00 -10.46
N ARG A 97 7.55 5.70 -10.30
CA ARG A 97 7.86 4.77 -11.40
C ARG A 97 6.75 4.70 -12.44
N ILE A 98 5.47 4.67 -12.02
CA ILE A 98 4.32 4.71 -12.95
C ILE A 98 4.34 6.00 -13.76
N VAL A 99 4.48 7.16 -13.12
CA VAL A 99 4.45 8.46 -13.82
C VAL A 99 5.61 8.58 -14.82
N ASP A 100 6.80 8.08 -14.45
CA ASP A 100 7.99 8.04 -15.32
C ASP A 100 7.82 7.11 -16.53
N ALA A 101 7.17 5.94 -16.35
CA ALA A 101 7.11 4.90 -17.36
C ALA A 101 5.83 4.93 -18.22
N ASP A 102 4.71 5.33 -17.64
CA ASP A 102 3.38 5.28 -18.25
C ASP A 102 2.51 6.47 -17.79
N THR A 103 2.78 7.63 -18.41
CA THR A 103 2.05 8.86 -18.14
C THR A 103 0.59 8.78 -18.59
N GLU A 104 0.25 7.91 -19.56
CA GLU A 104 -1.12 7.73 -20.04
C GLU A 104 -1.96 7.02 -18.98
N PHE A 105 -1.45 5.92 -18.41
CA PHE A 105 -2.05 5.25 -17.26
C PHE A 105 -2.29 6.24 -16.12
N ALA A 106 -1.26 6.99 -15.75
CA ALA A 106 -1.36 7.95 -14.65
C ALA A 106 -2.40 9.04 -14.92
N THR A 107 -2.42 9.57 -16.15
CA THR A 107 -3.41 10.59 -16.56
C THR A 107 -4.83 10.00 -16.54
N HIS A 108 -5.03 8.77 -16.99
CA HIS A 108 -6.33 8.11 -17.03
C HIS A 108 -6.94 8.00 -15.62
N PHE A 109 -6.18 7.44 -14.66
CA PHE A 109 -6.66 7.21 -13.30
C PHE A 109 -6.70 8.47 -12.42
N LEU A 110 -6.07 9.57 -12.84
CA LEU A 110 -6.14 10.86 -12.16
C LEU A 110 -7.14 11.83 -12.82
N ALA A 111 -7.53 11.62 -14.08
CA ALA A 111 -8.55 12.42 -14.77
C ALA A 111 -9.95 12.23 -14.17
N SER A 112 -10.17 11.09 -13.52
CA SER A 112 -11.37 10.79 -12.75
C SER A 112 -10.98 10.43 -11.31
N GLY A 113 -11.89 10.66 -10.37
CA GLY A 113 -11.68 10.32 -8.97
C GLY A 113 -12.39 11.29 -8.02
N PRO A 114 -12.34 11.03 -6.70
CA PRO A 114 -12.96 11.91 -5.71
C PRO A 114 -12.37 13.32 -5.69
N ARG A 115 -11.13 13.51 -6.17
CA ARG A 115 -10.45 14.81 -6.17
C ARG A 115 -10.20 15.33 -7.57
N VAL A 116 -10.46 16.62 -7.75
CA VAL A 116 -10.10 17.35 -8.97
C VAL A 116 -8.60 17.59 -8.94
N GLN A 117 -7.85 16.88 -9.78
CA GLN A 117 -6.41 17.10 -9.94
C GLN A 117 -6.14 18.21 -10.97
N PRO A 118 -5.07 19.01 -10.81
CA PRO A 118 -4.66 19.99 -11.80
C PRO A 118 -4.47 19.34 -13.17
N ALA A 119 -4.82 20.06 -14.25
CA ALA A 119 -4.72 19.52 -15.59
C ALA A 119 -3.25 19.25 -15.99
N GLY A 120 -2.94 17.98 -16.23
CA GLY A 120 -1.63 17.51 -16.71
C GLY A 120 -0.64 17.21 -15.58
N LEU A 121 0.09 16.10 -15.75
CA LEU A 121 1.16 15.72 -14.82
C LEU A 121 2.40 16.57 -15.10
N VAL A 122 2.85 17.31 -14.09
CA VAL A 122 4.07 18.12 -14.20
C VAL A 122 5.27 17.19 -14.28
N ARG A 123 6.27 17.53 -15.09
CA ARG A 123 7.50 16.74 -15.27
C ARG A 123 8.24 16.42 -13.96
N SER A 124 8.08 17.25 -12.92
CA SER A 124 8.71 17.06 -11.61
C SER A 124 7.88 16.22 -10.63
N LEU A 125 6.71 15.73 -11.04
CA LEU A 125 5.83 14.95 -10.16
C LEU A 125 6.50 13.67 -9.62
N PRO A 126 7.26 12.87 -10.41
CA PRO A 126 7.98 11.72 -9.88
C PRO A 126 8.95 12.07 -8.75
N ASP A 127 9.69 13.18 -8.90
CA ASP A 127 10.63 13.65 -7.87
C ASP A 127 9.89 14.07 -6.60
N HIS A 128 8.74 14.75 -6.75
CA HIS A 128 7.91 15.11 -5.60
C HIS A 128 7.36 13.87 -4.90
N LEU A 129 6.87 12.88 -5.64
CA LEU A 129 6.35 11.63 -5.08
C LEU A 129 7.42 10.90 -4.25
N ARG A 130 8.65 10.77 -4.77
CA ARG A 130 9.78 10.20 -4.00
C ARG A 130 10.13 11.05 -2.79
N PHE A 131 10.14 12.38 -2.95
CA PHE A 131 10.45 13.29 -1.84
C PHE A 131 9.44 13.19 -0.69
N LEU A 132 8.19 12.80 -0.95
CA LEU A 132 7.14 12.69 0.08
C LEU A 132 7.57 11.77 1.23
N HIS A 133 8.02 10.54 0.94
CA HIS A 133 8.46 9.62 2.00
C HIS A 133 9.84 9.99 2.57
N LEU A 134 10.74 10.54 1.74
CA LEU A 134 12.06 10.99 2.18
C LEU A 134 12.01 12.17 3.14
N SER A 135 10.92 12.96 3.10
CA SER A 135 10.71 14.09 3.99
C SER A 135 10.25 13.68 5.39
N LEU A 136 9.90 12.41 5.60
CA LEU A 136 9.43 11.86 6.88
C LEU A 136 10.60 11.21 7.64
N PRO A 137 10.69 11.33 8.98
CA PRO A 137 11.80 10.83 9.78
C PRO A 137 11.71 9.31 10.01
N ASN A 138 11.66 8.52 8.93
CA ASN A 138 11.68 7.06 9.00
C ASN A 138 13.12 6.51 9.12
N GLU A 139 13.31 5.45 9.90
CA GLU A 139 14.62 4.81 10.10
C GLU A 139 14.92 3.74 9.04
N GLY A 140 13.98 3.49 8.12
CA GLY A 140 14.11 2.51 7.04
C GLY A 140 14.13 1.06 7.53
N HIS A 141 13.71 0.79 8.77
CA HIS A 141 13.78 -0.54 9.36
C HIS A 141 13.05 -1.61 8.54
N PHE A 142 11.91 -1.26 7.94
CA PHE A 142 11.12 -2.14 7.08
C PHE A 142 11.88 -2.65 5.83
N LEU A 143 12.91 -1.93 5.36
CA LEU A 143 13.77 -2.35 4.24
C LEU A 143 14.86 -3.33 4.68
N LEU A 144 15.17 -3.40 5.98
CA LEU A 144 16.26 -4.21 6.52
C LEU A 144 15.78 -5.57 7.02
N ILE A 145 14.49 -5.75 7.35
CA ILE A 145 13.97 -6.98 7.98
C ILE A 145 14.31 -8.24 7.18
N SER A 146 14.27 -8.17 5.84
CA SER A 146 14.59 -9.31 4.97
C SER A 146 16.02 -9.82 5.12
N GLN A 147 16.96 -8.97 5.55
CA GLN A 147 18.36 -9.37 5.76
C GLN A 147 18.53 -10.38 6.91
N PHE A 148 17.52 -10.49 7.77
CA PHE A 148 17.53 -11.40 8.92
C PHE A 148 16.67 -12.66 8.71
N GLN A 149 16.13 -12.89 7.50
CA GLN A 149 15.28 -14.07 7.25
C GLN A 149 16.07 -15.39 7.20
N ASP A 150 17.35 -15.33 6.82
CA ASP A 150 18.20 -16.52 6.64
C ASP A 150 19.04 -16.86 7.89
N VAL A 151 18.88 -16.12 8.99
CA VAL A 151 19.59 -16.39 10.25
C VAL A 151 18.71 -17.12 11.26
N ALA A 152 19.32 -17.83 12.20
CA ALA A 152 18.60 -18.45 13.30
C ALA A 152 17.81 -17.40 14.12
N PRO A 153 16.62 -17.73 14.68
CA PRO A 153 15.77 -16.75 15.34
C PRO A 153 16.45 -15.94 16.46
N ASP A 154 17.23 -16.61 17.30
CA ASP A 154 18.00 -16.01 18.40
C ASP A 154 19.07 -15.03 17.90
N GLU A 155 19.77 -15.40 16.83
CA GLU A 155 20.73 -14.53 16.15
C GLU A 155 20.03 -13.33 15.47
N GLY A 156 18.89 -13.59 14.82
CA GLY A 156 18.09 -12.56 14.16
C GLY A 156 17.56 -11.52 15.14
N GLU A 157 17.08 -11.94 16.31
CA GLU A 157 16.65 -11.03 17.39
C GLU A 157 17.82 -10.15 17.86
N ARG A 158 19.00 -10.74 18.05
CA ARG A 158 20.21 -10.01 18.45
C ARG A 158 20.62 -9.00 17.38
N LEU A 159 20.62 -9.38 16.11
CA LEU A 159 20.98 -8.50 15.00
C LEU A 159 19.99 -7.35 14.85
N LYS A 160 18.68 -7.61 14.88
CA LYS A 160 17.63 -6.58 14.85
C LYS A 160 17.80 -5.56 15.99
N SER A 161 18.12 -6.05 17.20
CA SER A 161 18.40 -5.18 18.35
C SER A 161 19.59 -4.23 18.12
N ASN A 162 20.62 -4.66 17.37
CA ASN A 162 21.75 -3.79 17.02
C ASN A 162 21.37 -2.63 16.08
N PHE A 163 20.28 -2.79 15.33
CA PHE A 163 19.70 -1.74 14.49
C PHE A 163 18.62 -0.93 15.22
N GLY A 164 18.35 -1.20 16.50
CA GLY A 164 17.32 -0.48 17.26
C GLY A 164 15.90 -1.00 17.05
N MET A 165 15.71 -2.13 16.37
CA MET A 165 14.39 -2.72 16.15
C MET A 165 13.97 -3.57 17.34
N THR A 166 12.74 -3.37 17.83
CA THR A 166 12.15 -4.26 18.83
C THR A 166 11.32 -5.39 18.17
N PRO A 167 11.23 -6.58 18.80
CA PRO A 167 10.39 -7.66 18.28
C PRO A 167 8.92 -7.25 18.07
N SER A 168 8.35 -6.48 19.00
CA SER A 168 6.96 -5.99 18.93
C SER A 168 6.70 -5.05 17.76
N GLU A 169 7.68 -4.24 17.34
CA GLU A 169 7.54 -3.37 16.16
C GLU A 169 7.60 -4.17 14.85
N CYS A 170 8.32 -5.30 14.86
CA CYS A 170 8.46 -6.17 13.71
C CYS A 170 7.28 -7.14 13.54
N GLU A 171 6.61 -7.55 14.62
CA GLU A 171 5.51 -8.53 14.60
C GLU A 171 4.42 -8.24 13.55
N PRO A 172 3.92 -6.98 13.40
CA PRO A 172 2.95 -6.66 12.34
C PRO A 172 3.42 -6.97 10.92
N MET A 173 4.73 -6.86 10.65
CA MET A 173 5.31 -7.20 9.34
C MET A 173 5.20 -8.70 9.07
N PHE A 174 5.39 -9.55 10.09
CA PHE A 174 5.23 -10.99 9.94
C PHE A 174 3.75 -11.38 9.81
N ASP A 175 2.87 -10.74 10.58
CA ASP A 175 1.43 -11.00 10.55
C ASP A 175 0.85 -10.81 9.15
N VAL A 176 1.26 -9.76 8.43
CA VAL A 176 0.73 -9.48 7.09
C VAL A 176 1.09 -10.55 6.05
N LEU A 177 2.21 -11.27 6.22
CA LEU A 177 2.59 -12.39 5.35
C LEU A 177 1.64 -13.58 5.49
N GLY A 178 1.01 -13.73 6.66
CA GLY A 178 0.05 -14.78 6.95
C GLY A 178 -1.40 -14.42 6.65
N ARG A 179 -1.69 -13.20 6.16
CA ARG A 179 -3.08 -12.77 5.88
C ARG A 179 -3.56 -13.32 4.54
N TRP A 180 -4.80 -13.83 4.55
CA TRP A 180 -5.46 -14.41 3.37
C TRP A 180 -6.75 -13.69 2.97
N HIS A 181 -7.35 -12.95 3.90
CA HIS A 181 -8.63 -12.30 3.71
C HIS A 181 -8.49 -10.79 3.83
N VAL A 182 -9.14 -10.07 2.92
CA VAL A 182 -9.31 -8.62 2.96
C VAL A 182 -10.22 -8.25 4.13
N SER A 183 -9.91 -7.16 4.83
CA SER A 183 -10.69 -6.68 5.96
C SER A 183 -12.13 -6.32 5.55
N PRO A 184 -13.13 -6.56 6.42
CA PRO A 184 -14.48 -6.02 6.24
C PRO A 184 -14.51 -4.49 6.13
N ALA A 185 -13.49 -3.81 6.66
CA ALA A 185 -13.37 -2.35 6.61
C ALA A 185 -12.92 -1.81 5.23
N PHE A 186 -12.51 -2.67 4.29
CA PHE A 186 -11.96 -2.27 2.99
C PHE A 186 -12.75 -1.16 2.29
N ARG A 187 -14.07 -1.32 2.20
CA ARG A 187 -14.95 -0.37 1.51
C ARG A 187 -14.98 0.99 2.18
N HIS A 188 -15.00 1.02 3.51
CA HIS A 188 -15.00 2.25 4.30
C HIS A 188 -13.62 2.92 4.26
N ASN A 189 -12.57 2.13 4.41
CA ASN A 189 -11.19 2.61 4.35
C ASN A 189 -10.82 3.21 2.98
N ALA A 190 -11.49 2.81 1.90
CA ALA A 190 -11.28 3.36 0.56
C ALA A 190 -11.95 4.74 0.31
N GLU A 191 -12.71 5.27 1.28
CA GLU A 191 -13.38 6.56 1.15
C GLU A 191 -12.37 7.70 0.90
N GLY A 192 -12.73 8.62 0.00
CA GLY A 192 -11.86 9.73 -0.40
C GLY A 192 -10.71 9.34 -1.34
N LEU A 193 -10.34 8.06 -1.42
CA LEU A 193 -9.39 7.54 -2.40
C LEU A 193 -10.07 7.14 -3.71
N LEU A 194 -11.20 6.43 -3.59
CA LEU A 194 -11.94 5.83 -4.70
C LEU A 194 -13.37 6.36 -4.79
N LEU A 195 -13.91 6.39 -6.00
CA LEU A 195 -15.34 6.59 -6.24
C LEU A 195 -16.12 5.35 -5.79
N ALA A 196 -17.39 5.50 -5.43
CA ALA A 196 -18.24 4.37 -5.01
C ALA A 196 -18.32 3.24 -6.07
N ALA A 197 -18.33 3.60 -7.35
CA ALA A 197 -18.30 2.63 -8.45
C ALA A 197 -16.96 1.86 -8.51
N GLU A 198 -15.83 2.55 -8.30
CA GLU A 198 -14.50 1.96 -8.25
C GLU A 198 -14.35 1.02 -7.05
N VAL A 199 -14.87 1.40 -5.87
CA VAL A 199 -14.91 0.54 -4.68
C VAL A 199 -15.72 -0.73 -4.97
N THR A 200 -16.85 -0.60 -5.66
CA THR A 200 -17.70 -1.74 -6.03
C THR A 200 -16.98 -2.67 -7.00
N GLN A 201 -16.34 -2.13 -8.03
CA GLN A 201 -15.56 -2.91 -8.99
C GLN A 201 -14.37 -3.61 -8.33
N ALA A 202 -13.61 -2.90 -7.50
CA ALA A 202 -12.49 -3.48 -6.76
C ALA A 202 -12.96 -4.63 -5.86
N ALA A 203 -14.05 -4.45 -5.10
CA ALA A 203 -14.59 -5.50 -4.24
C ALA A 203 -15.05 -6.75 -5.02
N GLN A 204 -15.53 -6.61 -6.26
CA GLN A 204 -15.86 -7.74 -7.14
C GLN A 204 -14.60 -8.49 -7.59
N VAL A 205 -13.56 -7.76 -8.01
CA VAL A 205 -12.26 -8.35 -8.38
C VAL A 205 -11.65 -9.10 -7.18
N LEU A 206 -11.78 -8.53 -5.98
CA LEU A 206 -11.30 -9.12 -4.74
C LEU A 206 -12.22 -10.22 -4.17
N GLY A 207 -13.37 -10.49 -4.80
CA GLY A 207 -14.30 -11.54 -4.39
C GLY A 207 -15.05 -11.28 -3.08
N LEU A 208 -15.12 -10.03 -2.59
CA LEU A 208 -15.73 -9.68 -1.30
C LEU A 208 -17.25 -9.87 -1.28
N ASP A 209 -17.89 -9.84 -2.46
CA ASP A 209 -19.34 -9.98 -2.59
C ASP A 209 -19.81 -11.45 -2.70
N ARG A 210 -18.88 -12.42 -2.79
CA ARG A 210 -19.22 -13.85 -2.98
C ARG A 210 -19.67 -14.56 -1.68
N THR A 211 -19.56 -13.91 -0.53
CA THR A 211 -19.90 -14.50 0.78
C THR A 211 -21.38 -14.38 1.17
N THR A 212 -22.21 -13.64 0.42
CA THR A 212 -23.65 -13.48 0.72
C THR A 212 -24.55 -14.53 0.06
N SER A 213 -24.03 -15.35 -0.86
CA SER A 213 -24.85 -16.29 -1.66
C SER A 213 -24.94 -17.72 -1.11
N SER A 214 -24.29 -18.03 0.02
CA SER A 214 -24.24 -19.39 0.58
C SER A 214 -25.21 -19.64 1.75
N GLN A 215 -26.14 -18.72 2.02
CA GLN A 215 -27.22 -18.92 2.98
C GLN A 215 -28.58 -18.84 2.28
N THR A 216 -28.91 -19.87 1.50
CA THR A 216 -30.32 -20.18 1.19
C THR A 216 -30.38 -21.68 0.91
N THR A 217 -30.56 -22.43 2.00
CA THR A 217 -31.04 -23.81 1.97
C THR A 217 -32.56 -23.79 1.97
#